data_AF-A0A6I3E3C6-F1
#
_entry.id   AF-A0A6I3E3C6-F1
#
_cell.length_a   1.000
_cell.length_b   1.000
_cell.length_c   1.000
_cell.angle_alpha   90.00
_cell.angle_beta   90.00
_cell.angle_gamma   90.00
#
_symmetry.space_group_name_H-M   'P 1'
#
loop_
_entity.id
_entity.type
_entity.pdbx_description
1 polymer ?
#
loop_
_entity_poly.entity_id
_entity_poly.type
_entity_poly.pdbx_seq_one_letter_code
_entity_poly.pdbx_strand_id
1 'polypeptide(L)'
;MTKSKSTPDNKKGKPTPKRKVAEAKSKSSILSPAASRSDKKRLKEQTRLRRTEARAAFMRGDENALPYRDKGAARRFVRNYVDSRRSIAEYFLVLIIFVLFLTIIPNPTIQLFAIAIMYSAMLYAAIDGFLLSRRVKRLVIAKFPN
;
A
#
# COMPACT_ATOMS: atom_id res chain seq x y z
N MET A 1 16.40 18.66 60.85
CA MET A 1 16.80 19.52 59.71
C MET A 1 16.91 18.64 58.47
N THR A 2 16.13 18.89 57.41
CA THR A 2 16.50 18.76 55.98
C THR A 2 15.23 18.95 55.14
N LYS A 3 15.09 20.15 54.57
CA LYS A 3 13.97 20.58 53.71
C LYS A 3 14.04 19.90 52.33
N SER A 4 12.87 19.57 51.80
CA SER A 4 12.64 19.09 50.43
C SER A 4 13.07 20.11 49.38
N LYS A 5 13.76 19.66 48.32
CA LYS A 5 13.98 20.46 47.09
C LYS A 5 12.75 20.34 46.19
N SER A 6 11.94 21.39 46.13
CA SER A 6 10.87 21.57 45.15
C SER A 6 11.43 22.12 43.84
N THR A 7 11.02 21.50 42.74
CA THR A 7 11.18 21.91 41.33
C THR A 7 10.85 23.39 41.10
N PRO A 8 11.60 24.15 40.26
CA PRO A 8 11.20 25.51 39.94
C PRO A 8 10.03 25.52 38.95
N ASP A 9 9.05 26.31 39.36
CA ASP A 9 7.74 26.58 38.80
C ASP A 9 7.80 27.13 37.35
N ASN A 10 7.00 26.55 36.47
CA ASN A 10 6.88 26.93 35.06
C ASN A 10 6.00 28.19 34.95
N LYS A 11 6.59 29.37 35.17
CA LYS A 11 5.87 30.65 35.06
C LYS A 11 5.45 30.94 33.62
N LYS A 12 4.14 30.93 33.35
CA LYS A 12 3.50 31.50 32.16
C LYS A 12 3.74 33.02 32.13
N GLY A 13 4.86 33.45 31.55
CA GLY A 13 5.26 34.86 31.62
C GLY A 13 6.23 35.29 30.52
N LYS A 14 6.17 34.67 29.33
CA LYS A 14 6.87 35.25 28.18
C LYS A 14 5.97 36.34 27.58
N PRO A 15 6.46 37.58 27.41
CA PRO A 15 5.69 38.64 26.75
C PRO A 15 5.20 38.17 25.38
N THR A 16 3.94 38.44 25.06
CA THR A 16 3.41 38.21 23.71
C THR A 16 4.32 38.95 22.73
N PRO A 17 4.91 38.27 21.74
CA PRO A 17 5.89 38.90 20.85
C PRO A 17 5.27 40.14 20.21
N LYS A 18 6.02 41.25 20.22
CA LYS A 18 5.61 42.50 19.58
C LYS A 18 5.18 42.21 18.14
N ARG A 19 4.03 42.72 17.70
CA ARG A 19 3.37 42.41 16.41
C ARG A 19 4.34 42.34 15.22
N LYS A 20 5.28 43.28 15.13
CA LYS A 20 6.33 43.33 14.09
C LYS A 20 7.21 42.07 14.03
N VAL A 21 7.54 41.47 15.18
CA VAL A 21 8.34 40.24 15.29
C VAL A 21 7.52 39.01 14.92
N ALA A 22 6.24 38.98 15.31
CA ALA A 22 5.31 37.92 14.91
C ALA A 22 5.05 37.94 13.39
N GLU A 23 4.85 39.12 12.81
CA GLU A 23 4.69 39.30 11.36
C GLU A 23 5.97 38.98 10.57
N ALA A 24 7.16 39.32 11.09
CA ALA A 24 8.44 38.96 10.47
C ALA A 24 8.66 37.43 10.47
N LYS A 25 8.34 36.75 11.57
CA LYS A 25 8.34 35.27 11.64
C LYS A 25 7.33 34.67 10.67
N SER A 26 6.14 35.25 10.53
CA SER A 26 5.14 34.82 9.54
C SER A 26 5.62 34.99 8.09
N LYS A 27 6.38 36.05 7.79
CA LYS A 27 6.96 36.32 6.45
C LYS A 27 8.16 35.42 6.12
N SER A 28 8.86 34.91 7.13
CA SER A 28 9.98 33.95 6.98
C SER A 28 9.55 32.51 6.64
N SER A 29 8.25 32.27 6.45
CA SER A 29 7.79 30.98 5.93
C SER A 29 8.39 30.73 4.55
N ILE A 30 8.98 29.56 4.35
CA ILE A 30 9.58 29.10 3.09
C ILE A 30 8.57 29.14 1.92
N LEU A 31 7.26 29.13 2.24
CA LEU A 31 6.16 29.23 1.28
C LEU A 31 5.74 30.67 0.94
N SER A 32 6.36 31.70 1.54
CA SER A 32 5.99 33.09 1.26
C SER A 32 6.49 33.54 -0.12
N PRO A 33 5.80 34.47 -0.81
CA PRO A 33 6.25 35.01 -2.09
C PRO A 33 7.65 35.67 -2.01
N ALA A 34 8.00 36.19 -0.82
CA ALA A 34 9.27 36.83 -0.49
C ALA A 34 10.39 35.86 -0.08
N ALA A 35 10.16 34.54 -0.12
CA ALA A 35 11.16 33.54 0.25
C ALA A 35 12.38 33.55 -0.69
N SER A 36 13.57 33.35 -0.12
CA SER A 36 14.83 33.35 -0.86
C SER A 36 14.88 32.23 -1.91
N ARG A 37 15.68 32.43 -2.96
CA ARG A 37 15.92 31.41 -4.01
C ARG A 37 16.50 30.11 -3.42
N SER A 38 17.29 30.21 -2.34
CA SER A 38 17.81 29.07 -1.58
C SER A 38 16.70 28.26 -0.92
N ASP A 39 15.71 28.93 -0.35
CA ASP A 39 14.63 28.33 0.41
C ASP A 39 13.68 27.57 -0.52
N LYS A 40 13.41 28.15 -1.71
CA LYS A 40 12.65 27.50 -2.78
C LYS A 40 13.35 26.24 -3.31
N LYS A 41 14.69 26.26 -3.48
CA LYS A 41 15.48 25.07 -3.86
C LYS A 41 15.37 23.98 -2.80
N ARG A 42 15.56 24.33 -1.52
CA ARG A 42 15.43 23.40 -0.39
C ARG A 42 14.01 22.81 -0.29
N LEU A 43 12.96 23.60 -0.54
CA LEU A 43 11.58 23.09 -0.57
C LEU A 43 11.36 22.09 -1.73
N LYS A 44 11.92 22.38 -2.91
CA LYS A 44 11.85 21.48 -4.08
C LYS A 44 12.56 20.16 -3.80
N GLU A 45 13.74 20.20 -3.19
CA GLU A 45 14.49 19.03 -2.76
C GLU A 45 13.72 18.22 -1.70
N GLN A 46 13.21 18.87 -0.66
CA GLN A 46 12.37 18.21 0.35
C GLN A 46 11.11 17.58 -0.25
N THR A 47 10.48 18.24 -1.23
CA THR A 47 9.31 17.69 -1.92
C THR A 47 9.69 16.47 -2.75
N ARG A 48 10.84 16.50 -3.43
CA ARG A 48 11.37 15.35 -4.16
C ARG A 48 11.66 14.18 -3.22
N LEU A 49 12.29 14.44 -2.07
CA LEU A 49 12.56 13.43 -1.04
C LEU A 49 11.27 12.81 -0.49
N ARG A 50 10.28 13.63 -0.13
CA ARG A 50 8.96 13.15 0.33
C ARG A 50 8.26 12.28 -0.71
N ARG A 51 8.37 12.62 -2.01
CA ARG A 51 7.80 11.79 -3.10
C ARG A 51 8.52 10.45 -3.22
N THR A 52 9.85 10.44 -3.13
CA THR A 52 10.62 9.20 -3.17
C THR A 52 10.35 8.31 -1.95
N GLU A 53 10.23 8.91 -0.76
CA GLU A 53 9.88 8.20 0.48
C GLU A 53 8.46 7.63 0.42
N ALA A 54 7.48 8.41 -0.06
CA ALA A 54 6.11 7.95 -0.24
C ALA A 54 6.04 6.79 -1.25
N ARG A 55 6.79 6.86 -2.36
CA ARG A 55 6.88 5.76 -3.33
C ARG A 55 7.54 4.52 -2.72
N ALA A 56 8.64 4.69 -1.98
CA ALA A 56 9.30 3.57 -1.30
C ALA A 56 8.41 2.94 -0.21
N ALA A 57 7.63 3.74 0.52
CA ALA A 57 6.65 3.25 1.49
C ALA A 57 5.51 2.47 0.80
N PHE A 58 5.04 2.95 -0.35
CA PHE A 58 4.05 2.24 -1.16
C PHE A 58 4.59 0.89 -1.66
N MET A 59 5.81 0.84 -2.19
CA MET A 59 6.43 -0.40 -2.68
C MET A 59 6.70 -1.41 -1.56
N ARG A 60 6.98 -0.94 -0.33
CA ARG A 60 7.07 -1.79 0.87
C ARG A 60 5.71 -2.28 1.36
N GLY A 61 4.61 -1.75 0.84
CA GLY A 61 3.25 -2.11 1.25
C GLY A 61 2.83 -1.53 2.61
N ASP A 62 3.45 -0.43 3.05
CA ASP A 62 3.11 0.27 4.30
C ASP A 62 1.68 0.84 4.22
N GLU A 63 0.86 0.59 5.25
CA GLU A 63 -0.54 1.00 5.28
C GLU A 63 -0.72 2.52 5.21
N ASN A 64 0.26 3.28 5.67
CA ASN A 64 0.20 4.74 5.63
C ASN A 64 0.29 5.29 4.19
N ALA A 65 0.99 4.60 3.30
CA ALA A 65 1.24 5.02 1.92
C ALA A 65 0.23 4.46 0.91
N LEU A 66 -0.63 3.51 1.31
CA LEU A 66 -1.66 2.94 0.43
C LEU A 66 -2.80 3.95 0.16
N PRO A 67 -3.50 3.85 -0.97
CA PRO A 67 -4.75 4.58 -1.20
C PRO A 67 -5.80 4.23 -0.15
N TYR A 68 -6.66 5.18 0.22
CA TYR A 68 -7.71 4.98 1.23
C TYR A 68 -8.60 3.75 0.97
N ARG A 69 -8.82 3.42 -0.31
CA ARG A 69 -9.56 2.24 -0.77
C ARG A 69 -8.89 0.89 -0.48
N ASP A 70 -7.58 0.87 -0.22
CA ASP A 70 -6.82 -0.37 -0.01
C ASP A 70 -6.33 -0.50 1.44
N LYS A 71 -6.53 0.54 2.26
CA LYS A 71 -6.22 0.54 3.69
C LYS A 71 -7.17 -0.34 4.49
N GLY A 72 -6.67 -0.90 5.59
CA GLY A 72 -7.45 -1.60 6.61
C GLY A 72 -6.91 -3.01 6.92
N ALA A 73 -6.99 -3.39 8.20
CA ALA A 73 -6.49 -4.67 8.70
C ALA A 73 -7.12 -5.88 8.00
N ALA A 74 -8.42 -5.82 7.70
CA ALA A 74 -9.11 -6.86 6.94
C ALA A 74 -8.57 -6.99 5.50
N ARG A 75 -8.40 -5.87 4.78
CA ARG A 75 -7.88 -5.88 3.41
C ARG A 75 -6.43 -6.35 3.33
N ARG A 76 -5.59 -5.93 4.28
CA ARG A 76 -4.22 -6.43 4.42
C ARG A 76 -4.18 -7.93 4.68
N PHE A 77 -5.06 -8.44 5.55
CA PHE A 77 -5.16 -9.87 5.81
C PHE A 77 -5.55 -10.63 4.54
N VAL A 78 -6.54 -10.16 3.79
CA VAL A 78 -6.94 -10.75 2.50
C VAL A 78 -5.75 -10.78 1.53
N ARG A 79 -5.06 -9.65 1.35
CA ARG A 79 -3.89 -9.55 0.45
C ARG A 79 -2.82 -10.55 0.84
N ASN A 80 -2.35 -10.53 2.08
CA ASN A 80 -1.30 -11.43 2.54
C ASN A 80 -1.72 -12.91 2.44
N TYR A 81 -3.00 -13.21 2.67
CA TYR A 81 -3.53 -14.57 2.58
C TYR A 81 -3.65 -15.07 1.14
N VAL A 82 -3.95 -14.18 0.18
CA VAL A 82 -3.97 -14.49 -1.25
C VAL A 82 -2.55 -14.56 -1.81
N ASP A 83 -1.69 -13.60 -1.49
CA ASP A 83 -0.30 -13.52 -1.98
C ASP A 83 0.61 -14.62 -1.41
N SER A 84 0.32 -15.12 -0.20
CA SER A 84 1.07 -16.25 0.39
C SER A 84 0.77 -17.59 -0.28
N ARG A 85 -0.27 -17.66 -1.13
CA ARG A 85 -0.61 -18.84 -1.89
C ARG A 85 0.17 -18.81 -3.19
N ARG A 86 0.71 -19.96 -3.61
CA ARG A 86 0.98 -20.14 -5.05
C ARG A 86 -0.36 -20.06 -5.78
N SER A 87 -0.52 -19.04 -6.61
CA SER A 87 -1.78 -18.81 -7.30
C SER A 87 -1.97 -19.86 -8.39
N ILE A 88 -3.19 -20.37 -8.53
CA ILE A 88 -3.55 -21.22 -9.69
C ILE A 88 -3.37 -20.46 -11.02
N ALA A 89 -3.41 -19.13 -10.98
CA ALA A 89 -3.13 -18.26 -12.12
C ALA A 89 -1.69 -18.40 -12.65
N GLU A 90 -0.68 -18.61 -11.79
CA GLU A 90 0.70 -18.87 -12.24
C GLU A 90 0.79 -20.18 -13.04
N TYR A 91 0.12 -21.23 -12.57
CA TYR A 91 0.07 -22.52 -13.27
C TYR A 91 -0.77 -22.47 -14.55
N PHE A 92 -1.79 -21.61 -14.59
CA PHE A 92 -2.64 -21.42 -15.76
C PHE A 92 -1.84 -20.92 -16.97
N LEU A 93 -0.85 -20.04 -16.76
CA LEU A 93 0.02 -19.56 -17.85
C LEU A 93 0.84 -20.70 -18.46
N VAL A 94 1.44 -21.55 -17.62
CA VAL A 94 2.19 -22.73 -18.08
C VAL A 94 1.28 -23.69 -18.85
N LEU A 95 0.05 -23.87 -18.36
CA LEU A 95 -0.96 -24.70 -19.02
C LEU A 95 -1.35 -24.13 -20.40
N ILE A 96 -1.51 -22.82 -20.54
CA ILE A 96 -1.78 -22.19 -21.84
C ILE A 96 -0.64 -22.48 -22.82
N ILE A 97 0.61 -22.31 -22.40
CA ILE A 97 1.78 -22.60 -23.24
C ILE A 97 1.75 -24.05 -23.70
N PHE A 98 1.48 -24.99 -22.78
CA PHE A 98 1.35 -26.40 -23.10
C PHE A 98 0.24 -26.69 -24.12
N VAL A 99 -0.93 -26.07 -23.95
CA VAL A 99 -2.06 -26.21 -24.89
C VAL A 99 -1.72 -25.62 -26.26
N LEU A 100 -1.00 -24.50 -26.32
CA LEU A 100 -0.54 -23.92 -27.59
C LEU A 100 0.35 -24.91 -28.36
N PHE A 101 1.26 -25.61 -27.69
CA PHE A 101 2.07 -26.64 -28.35
C PHE A 101 1.21 -27.79 -28.91
N LEU A 102 0.16 -28.21 -28.20
CA LEU A 102 -0.77 -29.24 -28.70
C LEU A 102 -1.51 -28.77 -29.97
N THR A 103 -1.82 -27.47 -30.09
CA THR A 103 -2.52 -26.94 -31.28
C THR A 103 -1.66 -26.89 -32.54
N ILE A 104 -0.34 -26.90 -32.42
CA ILE A 104 0.59 -26.92 -33.57
C ILE A 104 0.48 -28.26 -34.31
N ILE A 105 0.13 -29.33 -33.61
CA ILE A 105 0.01 -30.67 -34.19
C ILE A 105 -1.31 -30.74 -34.98
N PRO A 106 -1.29 -30.94 -36.31
CA PRO A 106 -2.49 -30.94 -37.15
C PRO A 106 -3.21 -32.29 -37.06
N ASN A 107 -3.66 -32.66 -35.86
CA ASN A 107 -4.43 -33.87 -35.58
C ASN A 107 -5.75 -33.48 -34.88
N PRO A 108 -6.92 -33.79 -35.47
CA PRO A 108 -8.22 -33.43 -34.91
C PRO A 108 -8.46 -33.97 -33.49
N THR A 109 -7.99 -35.19 -33.20
CA THR A 109 -8.12 -35.79 -31.86
C THR A 109 -7.32 -35.01 -30.82
N ILE A 110 -6.09 -34.62 -31.15
CA ILE A 110 -5.23 -33.84 -30.25
C ILE A 110 -5.83 -32.45 -30.00
N GLN A 111 -6.41 -31.83 -31.02
CA GLN A 111 -7.09 -30.54 -30.89
C GLN A 111 -8.33 -30.63 -29.98
N LEU A 112 -9.14 -31.69 -30.11
CA LEU A 112 -10.27 -31.92 -29.20
C LEU A 112 -9.81 -32.09 -27.75
N PHE A 113 -8.73 -32.82 -27.50
CA PHE A 113 -8.14 -32.94 -26.16
C PHE A 113 -7.64 -31.58 -25.64
N ALA A 114 -6.96 -30.79 -26.49
CA ALA A 114 -6.49 -29.46 -26.14
C ALA A 114 -7.65 -28.54 -25.70
N ILE A 115 -8.75 -28.56 -26.45
CA ILE A 115 -9.99 -27.83 -26.12
C ILE A 115 -10.57 -28.32 -24.79
N ALA A 116 -10.72 -29.64 -24.61
CA ALA A 116 -11.26 -30.22 -23.38
C ALA A 116 -10.42 -29.86 -22.14
N ILE A 117 -9.08 -29.90 -22.26
CA ILE A 117 -8.15 -29.49 -21.20
C ILE A 117 -8.33 -28.00 -20.87
N MET A 118 -8.43 -27.13 -21.88
CA MET A 118 -8.62 -25.70 -21.68
C MET A 118 -9.93 -25.40 -20.92
N TYR A 119 -11.05 -25.99 -21.34
CA TYR A 119 -12.34 -25.80 -20.65
C TYR A 119 -12.33 -26.39 -19.24
N SER A 120 -11.68 -27.54 -19.05
CA SER A 120 -11.54 -28.16 -17.72
C SER A 120 -10.71 -27.28 -16.79
N ALA A 121 -9.60 -26.72 -17.28
CA ALA A 121 -8.75 -25.79 -16.52
C ALA A 121 -9.50 -24.51 -16.16
N MET A 122 -10.29 -23.96 -17.09
CA MET A 122 -11.14 -22.79 -16.83
C MET A 122 -12.18 -23.07 -15.74
N LEU A 123 -12.84 -24.22 -15.81
CA LEU A 123 -13.86 -24.62 -14.83
C LEU A 123 -13.23 -24.89 -13.46
N TYR A 124 -12.07 -25.54 -13.43
CA TYR A 124 -11.29 -25.75 -12.19
C TYR A 124 -10.88 -24.41 -11.55
N ALA A 125 -10.35 -23.47 -12.34
CA ALA A 125 -9.95 -22.14 -11.85
C ALA A 125 -11.15 -21.35 -11.30
N ALA A 126 -12.32 -21.45 -11.96
CA ALA A 126 -13.55 -20.82 -11.49
C ALA A 126 -14.01 -21.40 -10.14
N ILE A 127 -14.00 -22.73 -10.00
CA ILE A 127 -14.36 -23.40 -8.74
C ILE A 127 -13.37 -23.03 -7.63
N ASP A 128 -12.07 -23.09 -7.89
CA ASP A 128 -11.06 -22.74 -6.89
C ASP A 128 -11.19 -21.28 -6.44
N GLY A 129 -11.34 -20.35 -7.39
CA GLY A 129 -11.59 -18.93 -7.09
C GLY A 129 -12.84 -18.72 -6.24
N PHE A 130 -13.92 -19.45 -6.53
CA PHE A 130 -15.14 -19.41 -5.74
C PHE A 130 -14.93 -19.95 -4.31
N LEU A 131 -14.32 -21.13 -4.15
CA LEU A 131 -14.03 -21.73 -2.85
C LEU A 131 -13.08 -20.86 -2.02
N LEU A 132 -12.06 -20.29 -2.66
CA LEU A 132 -11.13 -19.32 -2.08
C LEU A 132 -11.88 -18.12 -1.54
N SER A 133 -12.74 -17.48 -2.34
CA SER A 133 -13.51 -16.32 -1.91
C SER A 133 -14.38 -16.64 -0.69
N ARG A 134 -14.99 -17.83 -0.67
CA ARG A 134 -15.83 -18.30 0.44
C ARG A 134 -15.01 -18.55 1.71
N ARG A 135 -13.80 -19.09 1.58
CA ARG A 135 -12.89 -19.34 2.71
C ARG A 135 -12.34 -18.04 3.26
N VAL A 136 -11.91 -17.12 2.40
CA VAL A 136 -11.43 -15.78 2.79
C VAL A 136 -12.50 -15.01 3.54
N LYS A 137 -13.74 -14.95 3.02
CA LYS A 137 -14.86 -14.28 3.71
C LYS A 137 -15.09 -14.83 5.12
N ARG A 138 -15.09 -16.16 5.27
CA ARG A 138 -15.22 -16.81 6.60
C ARG A 138 -14.09 -16.43 7.55
N LEU A 139 -12.83 -16.44 7.08
CA LEU A 139 -11.67 -16.08 7.91
C LEU A 139 -11.67 -14.60 8.29
N VAL A 140 -12.09 -13.72 7.37
CA VAL A 140 -12.22 -12.28 7.65
C VAL A 140 -13.28 -12.03 8.71
N ILE A 141 -14.48 -12.61 8.58
CA ILE A 141 -15.56 -12.47 9.57
C ILE A 141 -15.11 -12.99 10.94
N ALA A 142 -14.43 -14.14 10.99
CA ALA A 142 -13.96 -14.71 12.24
C ALA A 142 -12.86 -13.86 12.92
N LYS A 143 -11.99 -13.22 12.13
CA LYS A 143 -10.85 -12.45 12.64
C LYS A 143 -11.17 -10.97 12.88
N PHE A 144 -12.15 -10.44 12.16
CA PHE A 144 -12.60 -9.05 12.21
C PHE A 144 -14.14 -9.03 12.28
N PRO A 145 -14.73 -9.30 13.46
CA PRO A 145 -16.18 -9.40 13.64
C PRO A 145 -16.93 -8.05 13.67
N ASN A 146 -16.22 -6.93 13.52
CA ASN A 146 -16.78 -5.57 13.55
C ASN A 146 -16.70 -4.91 12.17
#